data_AF-A0A6J4R0J7-F1
#
_entry.id   AF-A0A6J4R0J7-F1
#
_cell.length_a   1.000
_cell.length_b   1.000
_cell.length_c   1.000
_cell.angle_alpha   90.00
_cell.angle_beta   90.00
_cell.angle_gamma   90.00
#
_symmetry.space_group_name_H-M   'P 1'
#
loop_
_entity.id
_entity.type
_entity.pdbx_description
1 polymer ?
#
loop_
_entity_poly.entity_id
_entity_poly.type
_entity_poly.pdbx_seq_one_letter_code
_entity_poly.pdbx_strand_id
1 'polypeptide(L)'
;MRFMVSFVYRDGTTGEDIQPLVPDEQARVKELREQGIVEELFLAADRSRGWFVMQGESEDAVREATASLPLSRLWEVTNTPIFDAQPA
;
A
#
# COMPACT_ATOMS: atom_id res chain seq x y z
N MET A 1 1.40 -3.51 15.28
CA MET A 1 1.36 -4.83 14.59
C MET A 1 1.72 -4.59 13.14
N ARG A 2 2.39 -5.54 12.48
CA ARG A 2 2.74 -5.40 11.06
C ARG A 2 1.77 -6.10 10.15
N PHE A 3 1.56 -5.49 9.00
CA PHE A 3 0.70 -5.98 7.95
C PHE A 3 1.43 -5.89 6.62
N MET A 4 1.33 -6.96 5.84
CA MET A 4 1.60 -6.93 4.42
C MET A 4 0.30 -6.52 3.71
N VAL A 5 0.31 -5.35 3.09
CA VAL A 5 -0.80 -4.85 2.28
C VAL A 5 -0.47 -5.11 0.83
N SER A 6 -1.11 -6.12 0.25
CA SER A 6 -0.97 -6.43 -1.18
C SER A 6 -2.02 -5.69 -1.96
N PHE A 7 -1.65 -5.09 -3.10
CA PHE A 7 -2.61 -4.43 -3.97
C PHE A 7 -2.36 -4.75 -5.44
N VAL A 8 -3.43 -4.86 -6.21
CA VAL A 8 -3.42 -4.97 -7.67
C VAL A 8 -4.34 -3.91 -8.26
N TYR A 9 -4.03 -3.42 -9.46
CA TYR A 9 -4.95 -2.53 -10.16
C TYR A 9 -6.20 -3.30 -10.58
N ARG A 10 -7.37 -2.68 -10.45
CA ARG A 10 -8.64 -3.22 -10.94
C ARG A 10 -8.60 -3.35 -12.46
N ASP A 11 -9.31 -4.35 -12.98
CA ASP A 11 -9.47 -4.54 -14.41
C ASP A 11 -10.01 -3.26 -15.08
N GLY A 12 -9.41 -2.90 -16.21
CA GLY A 12 -9.76 -1.69 -16.96
C GLY A 12 -9.10 -0.40 -16.45
N THR A 13 -8.31 -0.43 -15.37
CA THR A 13 -7.51 0.72 -14.96
C THR A 13 -6.45 1.02 -16.01
N THR A 14 -6.40 2.25 -16.50
CA THR A 14 -5.44 2.68 -17.51
C THR A 14 -4.37 3.59 -16.93
N GLY A 15 -3.28 3.80 -17.68
CA GLY A 15 -2.25 4.76 -17.31
C GLY A 15 -2.77 6.20 -17.17
N GLU A 16 -3.83 6.56 -17.90
CA GLU A 16 -4.47 7.88 -17.84
C GLU A 16 -5.23 8.09 -16.53
N ASP A 17 -5.74 7.03 -15.91
CA ASP A 17 -6.39 7.09 -14.59
C ASP A 17 -5.36 7.23 -13.45
N ILE A 18 -4.18 6.62 -13.65
CA ILE A 18 -3.12 6.52 -12.64
C ILE A 18 -2.25 7.78 -12.63
N GLN A 19 -1.74 8.21 -13.79
CA GLN A 19 -0.74 9.28 -13.89
C GLN A 19 -1.09 10.57 -13.14
N PRO A 20 -2.34 11.07 -13.19
CA PRO A 20 -2.72 12.30 -12.49
C PRO A 20 -2.61 12.19 -10.97
N LEU A 21 -2.73 10.97 -10.42
CA LEU A 21 -2.74 10.73 -8.97
C LEU A 21 -1.36 10.39 -8.41
N VAL A 22 -0.38 10.06 -9.27
CA VAL A 22 0.96 9.65 -8.84
C VAL A 22 1.65 10.70 -7.95
N PRO A 23 1.60 12.02 -8.24
CA PRO A 23 2.25 13.00 -7.38
C PRO A 23 1.66 13.02 -5.97
N ASP A 24 0.34 13.00 -5.86
CA ASP A 24 -0.37 13.01 -4.57
C ASP A 24 -0.16 11.70 -3.82
N GLU A 25 -0.11 10.57 -4.54
CA GLU A 25 0.22 9.26 -3.99
C GLU A 25 1.61 9.27 -3.35
N GLN A 26 2.62 9.76 -4.06
CA GLN A 26 3.98 9.83 -3.56
C GLN A 26 4.09 10.74 -2.33
N ALA A 27 3.38 11.88 -2.34
CA ALA A 27 3.31 12.78 -1.20
C ALA A 27 2.70 12.08 0.02
N ARG A 28 1.56 11.41 -0.16
CA ARG A 28 0.87 10.71 0.93
C ARG A 28 1.66 9.53 1.47
N VAL A 29 2.27 8.72 0.60
CA VAL A 29 3.16 7.62 1.01
C VAL A 29 4.35 8.16 1.82
N LYS A 30 4.92 9.31 1.41
CA LYS A 30 6.01 9.94 2.15
C LYS A 30 5.56 10.37 3.56
N GLU A 31 4.39 11.00 3.70
CA GLU A 31 3.83 11.36 5.01
C GLU A 31 3.63 10.13 5.90
N LEU A 32 3.06 9.05 5.35
CA LEU A 32 2.84 7.82 6.10
C LEU A 32 4.16 7.13 6.52
N ARG A 33 5.22 7.26 5.72
CA ARG A 33 6.58 6.82 6.09
C ARG A 33 7.15 7.64 7.23
N GLU A 34 7.02 8.97 7.18
CA GLU A 34 7.48 9.86 8.25
C GLU A 34 6.73 9.62 9.57
N GLN A 35 5.47 9.19 9.51
CA GLN A 35 4.67 8.77 10.65
C GLN A 35 5.01 7.35 11.17
N GLY A 36 5.88 6.61 10.47
CA GLY A 36 6.22 5.22 10.79
C GLY A 36 5.11 4.21 10.48
N ILE A 37 4.08 4.62 9.74
CA ILE A 37 2.95 3.76 9.34
C ILE A 37 3.33 2.91 8.13
N VAL A 38 4.04 3.47 7.16
CA VAL A 38 4.62 2.71 6.04
C VAL A 38 6.09 2.46 6.34
N GLU A 39 6.49 1.19 6.44
CA GLU A 39 7.90 0.81 6.58
C GLU A 39 8.54 0.68 5.20
N GLU A 40 7.93 -0.11 4.33
CA GLU A 40 8.48 -0.42 3.00
C GLU A 40 7.39 -0.48 1.93
N LEU A 41 7.78 -0.21 0.68
CA LEU A 41 6.95 -0.36 -0.51
C LEU A 41 7.74 -1.10 -1.58
N PHE A 42 7.15 -2.17 -2.10
CA PHE A 42 7.67 -2.94 -3.21
C PHE A 42 6.66 -2.96 -4.35
N LEU A 43 7.18 -2.93 -5.59
CA LEU A 43 6.38 -3.08 -6.79
C LEU A 43 6.88 -4.29 -7.56
N ALA A 44 5.95 -5.04 -8.15
CA ALA A 44 6.30 -6.07 -9.11
C ALA A 44 7.02 -5.42 -10.29
N ALA A 45 7.97 -6.13 -10.90
CA ALA A 45 8.77 -5.60 -12.00
C ALA A 45 7.91 -5.20 -13.22
N ASP A 46 6.80 -5.90 -13.42
CA ASP A 46 5.79 -5.62 -14.45
C ASP A 46 4.74 -4.58 -14.02
N ARG A 47 4.82 -4.06 -12.78
CA ARG A 47 3.87 -3.12 -12.15
C ARG A 47 2.44 -3.62 -12.04
N SER A 48 2.21 -4.93 -12.16
CA SER A 48 0.87 -5.53 -12.01
C SER A 48 0.36 -5.54 -10.56
N ARG A 49 1.30 -5.51 -9.61
CA ARG A 49 1.06 -5.65 -8.17
C ARG A 49 2.04 -4.80 -7.37
N GLY A 50 1.62 -4.39 -6.19
CA GLY A 50 2.51 -3.86 -5.18
C GLY A 50 2.23 -4.41 -3.79
N TRP A 51 3.16 -4.10 -2.90
CA TRP A 51 3.14 -4.51 -1.50
C TRP A 51 3.62 -3.37 -0.63
N PHE A 52 2.87 -3.04 0.41
CA PHE A 52 3.36 -2.24 1.51
C PHE A 52 3.60 -3.13 2.73
N VAL A 53 4.68 -2.85 3.45
CA VAL A 53 4.82 -3.27 4.85
C VAL A 53 4.35 -2.10 5.70
N MET A 54 3.29 -2.30 6.47
CA MET A 54 2.66 -1.24 7.27
C MET A 54 2.55 -1.61 8.75
N GLN A 55 2.69 -0.60 9.60
CA GLN A 55 2.44 -0.68 11.03
C GLN A 55 1.08 -0.08 11.37
N GLY A 56 0.32 -0.78 12.21
CA GLY A 56 -0.93 -0.28 12.75
C GLY A 56 -1.30 -0.95 14.07
N GLU A 57 -2.17 -0.30 14.83
CA GLU A 57 -2.72 -0.83 16.09
C GLU A 57 -3.76 -1.93 15.82
N SER A 58 -4.39 -1.91 14.64
CA SER A 58 -5.38 -2.89 14.18
C SER A 58 -5.38 -2.99 12.66
N GLU A 59 -6.04 -4.02 12.12
CA GLU A 59 -6.28 -4.13 10.68
C GLU A 59 -7.12 -2.95 10.14
N ASP A 60 -8.06 -2.44 10.95
CA ASP A 60 -8.89 -1.29 10.61
C ASP A 60 -8.04 -0.03 10.40
N ALA A 61 -7.08 0.23 11.30
CA ALA A 61 -6.16 1.36 11.18
C ALA A 61 -5.30 1.27 9.90
N VAL A 62 -4.81 0.08 9.55
CA VAL A 62 -4.05 -0.14 8.30
C VAL A 62 -4.94 0.02 7.08
N ARG A 63 -6.19 -0.45 7.14
CA ARG A 63 -7.16 -0.28 6.04
C ARG A 63 -7.47 1.19 5.83
N GLU A 64 -7.69 1.97 6.89
CA GLU A 64 -7.93 3.41 6.80
C GLU A 64 -6.71 4.17 6.24
N ALA A 65 -5.51 3.85 6.72
CA ALA A 65 -4.27 4.42 6.19
C ALA A 65 -4.11 4.11 4.69
N THR A 66 -4.38 2.86 4.28
CA THR A 66 -4.33 2.44 2.88
C THR A 66 -5.40 3.14 2.04
N ALA A 67 -6.63 3.27 2.55
CA ALA A 67 -7.72 3.96 1.87
C ALA A 67 -7.47 5.48 1.74
N SER A 68 -6.56 6.05 2.54
CA SER A 68 -6.15 7.45 2.41
C SER A 68 -5.23 7.71 1.21
N LEU A 69 -4.71 6.65 0.58
CA LEU A 69 -3.88 6.76 -0.61
C LEU A 69 -4.74 7.11 -1.83
N PRO A 70 -4.40 8.14 -2.63
CA PRO A 70 -5.14 8.52 -3.83
C PRO A 70 -5.42 7.38 -4.81
N LEU A 71 -4.46 6.48 -5.03
CA LEU A 71 -4.60 5.34 -5.93
C LEU A 71 -5.42 4.18 -5.35
N SER A 72 -5.72 4.17 -4.06
CA SER A 72 -6.47 3.07 -3.42
C SER A 72 -7.85 2.82 -4.05
N ARG A 73 -8.47 3.85 -4.63
CA ARG A 73 -9.73 3.75 -5.38
C ARG A 73 -9.63 2.88 -6.63
N LEU A 74 -8.43 2.71 -7.18
CA LEU A 74 -8.13 1.92 -8.37
C LEU A 74 -7.61 0.52 -8.02
N TRP A 75 -7.49 0.20 -6.72
CA TRP A 75 -6.89 -1.05 -6.27
C TRP A 75 -7.89 -2.04 -5.71
N GLU A 76 -7.54 -3.31 -5.84
CA GLU A 76 -8.03 -4.38 -4.98
C GLU A 76 -6.96 -4.68 -3.94
N VAL A 77 -7.30 -4.49 -2.67
CA VAL A 77 -6.37 -4.53 -1.55
C VAL A 77 -6.66 -5.75 -0.68
N THR A 78 -5.60 -6.42 -0.24
CA THR A 78 -5.65 -7.47 0.79
C THR A 78 -4.69 -7.12 1.91
N ASN A 79 -5.20 -7.02 3.14
CA ASN A 79 -4.40 -6.82 4.34
C ASN A 79 -4.09 -8.19 4.96
N THR A 80 -2.83 -8.45 5.26
CA THR A 80 -2.42 -9.71 5.89
C THR A 80 -1.55 -9.40 7.09
N PRO A 81 -1.94 -9.77 8.33
CA PRO A 81 -1.07 -9.66 9.49
C PRO A 81 0.20 -10.50 9.27
N ILE A 82 1.37 -9.94 9.58
CA ILE A 82 2.66 -10.62 9.44
C ILE A 82 3.49 -10.53 10.72
N PHE A 83 4.38 -11.52 10.89
CA PHE A 83 5.42 -11.54 11.90
C PHE A 83 6.77 -11.76 11.22
N ASP A 84 7.85 -11.34 11.86
CA ASP A 84 9.19 -11.68 11.37
C ASP A 84 9.33 -13.20 11.36
N ALA A 85 9.84 -13.72 10.25
CA ALA A 85 10.35 -15.07 10.26
C ALA A 85 11.50 -15.13 11.27
N GLN A 86 11.38 -15.96 12.30
CA GLN A 86 12.53 -16.30 13.12
C GLN A 86 13.53 -17.03 12.21
N PRO A 87 14.83 -16.65 12.24
CA PRO A 87 15.83 -17.42 11.53
C PRO A 87 15.79 -18.86 12.05
N ALA A 88 15.75 -19.82 11.13
CA ALA A 88 15.81 -21.25 11.42
C ALA A 88 17.13 -21.65 12.07
#